data_AF-A0A2T9Y1S2-F1
#
_entry.id   AF-A0A2T9Y1S2-F1
#
_cell.length_a   1.000
_cell.length_b   1.000
_cell.length_c   1.000
_cell.angle_alpha   90.00
_cell.angle_beta   90.00
_cell.angle_gamma   90.00
#
_symmetry.space_group_name_H-M   'P 1'
#
loop_
_entity.id
_entity.type
_entity.pdbx_description
1 polymer ?
#
loop_
_entity_poly.entity_id
_entity_poly.type
_entity_poly.pdbx_seq_one_letter_code
_entity_poly.pdbx_strand_id
1 'polypeptide(L)'
;MAKTDAKLIKAINIIKDAIIDDLVKQFEDFEFEGNQDHVLTIEEVITILKHNETRLPTKEKKAPKVKDEKKVRKIKEENRCTRTTKAGQRCGAPRSSSSSCWGHMSPDEREEYKSAKE
;
A
#
# COMPACT_ATOMS: atom_id res chain seq x y z
N MET A 1 7.78 24.53 40.42
CA MET A 1 7.32 23.31 39.72
C MET A 1 8.26 22.83 38.58
N ALA A 2 9.49 23.36 38.43
CA ALA A 2 10.39 23.01 37.30
C ALA A 2 11.29 21.77 37.50
N LYS A 3 11.35 21.18 38.71
CA LYS A 3 12.25 20.04 39.01
C LYS A 3 11.70 18.67 38.57
N THR A 4 10.38 18.55 38.45
CA THR A 4 9.68 17.35 38.00
C THR A 4 9.90 17.10 36.51
N ASP A 5 9.91 18.15 35.70
CA ASP A 5 10.04 18.07 34.25
C ASP A 5 11.43 17.58 33.82
N ALA A 6 12.48 18.05 34.50
CA ALA A 6 13.85 17.61 34.23
C ALA A 6 14.09 16.13 34.57
N LYS A 7 13.43 15.59 35.60
CA LYS A 7 13.49 14.16 35.93
C LYS A 7 12.72 13.32 34.92
N LEU A 8 11.57 13.81 34.47
CA LEU A 8 10.76 13.16 33.44
C LEU A 8 11.51 13.11 32.09
N ILE A 9 12.12 14.22 31.68
CA ILE A 9 12.93 14.29 30.45
C ILE A 9 14.11 13.32 30.50
N LYS A 10 14.80 13.22 31.66
CA LYS A 10 15.89 12.24 31.83
C LYS A 10 15.38 10.80 31.72
N ALA A 11 14.25 10.48 32.34
CA ALA A 11 13.66 9.14 32.24
C ALA A 11 13.26 8.79 30.80
N ILE A 12 12.67 9.75 30.07
CA ILE A 12 12.31 9.57 28.65
C ILE A 12 13.56 9.30 27.80
N ASN A 13 14.65 10.04 28.03
CA ASN A 13 15.89 9.83 27.27
C ASN A 13 16.51 8.46 27.54
N ILE A 14 16.54 8.00 28.81
CA ILE A 14 17.05 6.66 29.15
C ILE A 14 16.24 5.57 28.43
N ILE A 15 14.91 5.69 28.42
CA ILE A 15 14.03 4.74 27.73
C ILE A 15 14.28 4.78 26.22
N LYS A 16 14.40 5.98 25.65
CA LYS A 16 14.67 6.16 24.22
C LYS A 16 16.00 5.53 23.81
N ASP A 17 17.06 5.77 24.57
CA ASP A 17 18.39 5.23 24.28
C ASP A 17 18.38 3.70 24.37
N ALA A 18 17.71 3.13 25.38
CA ALA A 18 17.55 1.67 25.49
C ALA A 18 16.76 1.04 24.32
N ILE A 19 15.71 1.72 23.83
CA ILE A 19 14.95 1.23 22.66
C ILE A 19 15.81 1.31 21.39
N ILE A 20 16.60 2.37 21.23
CA ILE A 20 17.49 2.53 20.07
C ILE A 20 18.55 1.43 20.10
N ASP A 21 19.19 1.19 21.24
CA ASP A 21 20.22 0.15 21.38
C ASP A 21 19.66 -1.25 21.10
N ASP A 22 18.43 -1.54 21.54
CA ASP A 22 17.76 -2.81 21.25
C ASP A 22 17.46 -2.99 19.76
N LEU A 23 16.98 -1.93 19.09
CA LEU A 23 16.75 -1.96 17.65
C LEU A 23 18.05 -2.14 16.86
N VAL A 24 19.13 -1.45 17.25
CA VAL A 24 20.44 -1.59 16.60
C VAL A 24 20.93 -3.04 16.71
N LYS A 25 20.84 -3.66 17.88
CA LYS A 25 21.20 -5.08 18.05
C LYS A 25 20.34 -6.01 17.18
N GLN A 26 19.03 -5.78 17.12
CA GLN A 26 18.15 -6.56 16.25
C GLN A 26 18.50 -6.41 14.76
N PHE A 27 19.05 -5.27 14.34
CA PHE A 27 19.55 -5.07 12.98
C PHE A 27 20.95 -5.64 12.74
N GLU A 28 21.83 -5.64 13.75
CA GLU A 28 23.16 -6.27 13.68
C GLU A 28 23.05 -7.79 13.60
N ASP A 29 22.10 -8.39 14.33
CA ASP A 29 21.80 -9.82 14.28
C ASP A 29 20.96 -10.20 13.04
N PHE A 30 20.54 -9.22 12.25
CA PHE A 30 19.82 -9.44 10.99
C PHE A 30 20.81 -9.77 9.87
N GLU A 31 21.37 -10.99 9.91
CA GLU A 31 22.05 -11.54 8.73
C GLU A 31 21.03 -11.75 7.61
N PHE A 32 21.23 -11.04 6.50
CA PHE A 32 20.44 -11.23 5.28
C PHE A 32 20.78 -12.60 4.68
N GLU A 33 20.07 -13.66 5.10
CA GLU A 33 20.03 -14.92 4.38
C GLU A 33 19.19 -14.75 3.11
N GLY A 34 19.76 -14.09 2.10
CA GLY A 34 19.09 -13.85 0.84
C GLY A 34 20.07 -13.45 -0.25
N ASN A 35 20.22 -14.33 -1.24
CA ASN A 35 20.94 -14.17 -2.52
C ASN A 35 21.54 -12.78 -2.77
N GLN A 36 22.88 -12.73 -2.85
CA GLN A 36 23.71 -11.57 -3.22
C GLN A 36 23.47 -11.02 -4.65
N ASP A 37 22.37 -11.37 -5.33
CA ASP A 37 22.16 -10.96 -6.72
C ASP A 37 21.52 -9.57 -6.88
N HIS A 38 21.01 -8.96 -5.82
CA HIS A 38 20.40 -7.63 -5.89
C HIS A 38 20.70 -6.76 -4.67
N VAL A 39 21.99 -6.54 -4.38
CA VAL A 39 22.39 -5.38 -3.57
C VAL A 39 22.29 -4.16 -4.47
N LEU A 40 21.12 -3.53 -4.51
CA LEU A 40 20.96 -2.24 -5.19
C LEU A 40 21.93 -1.24 -4.54
N THR A 41 22.80 -0.68 -5.35
CA THR A 41 23.67 0.41 -4.94
C THR A 41 22.83 1.60 -4.49
N ILE A 42 23.40 2.44 -3.61
CA ILE A 42 22.74 3.67 -3.15
C ILE A 42 22.31 4.54 -4.35
N GLU A 43 23.08 4.53 -5.45
CA GLU A 43 22.77 5.25 -6.68
C GLU A 43 21.52 4.72 -7.41
N GLU A 44 21.33 3.39 -7.45
CA GLU A 44 20.14 2.76 -8.01
C GLU A 44 18.89 3.06 -7.17
N VAL A 45 19.04 3.04 -5.85
CA VAL A 45 17.96 3.44 -4.92
C VAL A 45 17.57 4.90 -5.12
N ILE A 46 18.55 5.81 -5.26
CA ILE A 46 18.29 7.23 -5.55
C ILE A 46 17.58 7.39 -6.91
N THR A 47 17.95 6.61 -7.91
CA THR A 47 17.34 6.66 -9.24
C THR A 47 15.88 6.20 -9.21
N ILE A 48 15.60 5.10 -8.49
CA ILE A 48 14.24 4.60 -8.26
C ILE A 48 13.41 5.63 -7.49
N LEU A 49 13.97 6.27 -6.46
CA LEU A 49 13.27 7.30 -5.68
C LEU A 49 12.95 8.54 -6.52
N LYS A 50 13.90 9.05 -7.33
CA LYS A 50 13.65 10.18 -8.23
C LYS A 50 12.60 9.86 -9.30
N HIS A 51 12.63 8.66 -9.86
CA HIS A 51 11.62 8.21 -10.81
C HIS A 51 10.24 8.01 -10.16
N ASN A 52 10.19 7.65 -8.88
CA ASN A 52 8.93 7.57 -8.13
C ASN A 52 8.44 8.93 -7.62
N GLU A 53 9.33 9.90 -7.36
CA GLU A 53 8.98 11.29 -7.02
C GLU A 53 8.22 11.98 -8.16
N THR A 54 8.61 11.73 -9.42
CA THR A 54 7.86 12.22 -10.60
C THR A 54 6.48 11.54 -10.78
N ARG A 55 6.22 10.44 -10.07
CA ARG A 55 4.92 9.74 -10.05
C ARG A 55 4.09 9.99 -8.79
N LEU A 56 4.66 10.63 -7.77
CA LEU A 56 3.92 11.04 -6.59
C LEU A 56 3.13 12.32 -6.92
N PRO A 57 1.80 12.32 -6.81
CA PRO A 57 1.06 13.57 -6.93
C PRO A 57 1.44 14.45 -5.75
N THR A 58 2.18 15.53 -6.02
CA THR A 58 2.43 16.63 -5.08
C THR A 58 1.10 17.28 -4.73
N LYS A 59 0.40 16.69 -3.76
CA LYS A 59 -0.70 17.31 -3.07
C LYS A 59 -0.20 17.72 -1.69
N GLU A 60 0.29 18.95 -1.62
CA GLU A 60 0.26 19.71 -0.37
C GLU A 60 -1.12 19.49 0.26
N LYS A 61 -1.16 18.89 1.45
CA LYS A 61 -2.39 18.66 2.20
C LYS A 61 -2.90 20.01 2.72
N LYS A 62 -3.54 20.80 1.84
CA LYS A 62 -4.57 21.73 2.30
C LYS A 62 -5.72 20.86 2.81
N ALA A 63 -6.11 21.07 4.07
CA ALA A 63 -7.26 20.40 4.68
C ALA A 63 -8.44 20.42 3.71
N PRO A 64 -9.07 19.27 3.41
CA PRO A 64 -10.08 19.21 2.36
C PRO A 64 -11.29 20.02 2.82
N LYS A 65 -11.60 21.08 2.06
CA LYS A 65 -12.91 21.73 2.14
C LYS A 65 -13.95 20.65 1.86
N VAL A 66 -14.86 20.46 2.82
CA VAL A 66 -16.07 19.68 2.64
C VAL A 66 -16.82 20.25 1.44
N LYS A 67 -16.90 19.46 0.36
CA LYS A 67 -17.91 19.41 -0.72
C LYS A 67 -17.23 18.92 -1.99
N ASP A 68 -17.43 17.65 -2.27
CA ASP A 68 -18.04 17.19 -3.51
C ASP A 68 -18.30 15.70 -3.32
N GLU A 69 -19.58 15.33 -3.31
CA GLU A 69 -20.00 13.94 -3.36
C GLU A 69 -19.22 13.27 -4.50
N LYS A 70 -18.32 12.35 -4.13
CA LYS A 70 -17.55 11.55 -5.07
C LYS A 70 -18.58 10.93 -6.01
N LYS A 71 -18.71 11.46 -7.23
CA LYS A 71 -19.65 10.96 -8.24
C LYS A 71 -19.33 9.48 -8.41
N VAL A 72 -20.08 8.62 -7.70
CA VAL A 72 -19.98 7.18 -7.85
C VAL A 72 -20.40 6.95 -9.28
N ARG A 73 -19.44 6.66 -10.16
CA ARG A 73 -19.74 6.37 -11.56
C ARG A 73 -20.73 5.21 -11.54
N LYS A 74 -21.99 5.47 -11.87
CA LYS A 74 -23.02 4.44 -11.94
C LYS A 74 -22.66 3.53 -13.10
N ILE A 75 -22.16 2.33 -12.79
CA ILE A 75 -21.97 1.27 -13.78
C ILE A 75 -23.38 0.86 -14.22
N LYS A 76 -23.66 0.95 -15.52
CA LYS A 76 -24.91 0.44 -16.11
C LYS A 76 -25.06 -1.05 -15.79
N GLU A 77 -26.27 -1.52 -15.53
CA GLU A 77 -26.54 -2.91 -15.13
C GLU A 77 -25.98 -3.92 -16.15
N GLU A 78 -26.07 -3.60 -17.45
CA GLU A 78 -25.50 -4.39 -18.55
C GLU A 78 -23.98 -4.61 -18.48
N ASN A 79 -23.26 -3.76 -17.76
CA ASN A 79 -21.81 -3.81 -17.61
C ASN A 79 -21.38 -4.24 -16.21
N ARG A 80 -22.31 -4.74 -15.38
CA ARG A 80 -21.99 -5.30 -14.07
C ARG A 80 -21.74 -6.79 -14.17
N CYS A 81 -20.95 -7.28 -13.22
CA CYS A 81 -20.73 -8.70 -13.03
C CYS A 81 -22.04 -9.40 -12.69
N THR A 82 -22.31 -10.54 -13.34
CA THR A 82 -23.54 -11.31 -13.16
C THR A 82 -23.47 -12.30 -11.99
N ARG A 83 -22.27 -12.52 -11.43
CA ARG A 83 -22.01 -13.48 -10.34
C ARG A 83 -22.46 -12.92 -8.99
N THR A 84 -22.78 -13.82 -8.06
CA THR A 84 -23.11 -13.48 -6.68
C THR A 84 -21.88 -13.51 -5.78
N THR A 85 -21.81 -12.60 -4.82
CA THR A 85 -20.80 -12.59 -3.77
C THR A 85 -20.99 -13.76 -2.82
N LYS A 86 -20.00 -14.02 -1.95
CA LYS A 86 -20.09 -15.04 -0.89
C LYS A 86 -21.28 -14.82 0.05
N ALA A 87 -21.77 -13.59 0.17
CA ALA A 87 -22.94 -13.23 0.98
C ALA A 87 -24.28 -13.41 0.22
N GLY A 88 -24.26 -13.96 -1.00
CA GLY A 88 -25.47 -14.19 -1.81
C GLY A 88 -26.00 -12.96 -2.56
N GLN A 89 -25.33 -11.81 -2.47
CA GLN A 89 -25.75 -10.57 -3.15
C GLN A 89 -25.17 -10.49 -4.56
N ARG A 90 -25.83 -9.78 -5.49
CA ARG A 90 -25.25 -9.52 -6.82
C ARG A 90 -24.00 -8.65 -6.75
N CYS A 91 -23.00 -9.01 -7.53
CA CYS A 91 -21.75 -8.26 -7.61
C CYS A 91 -21.97 -6.89 -8.27
N GLY A 92 -21.60 -5.81 -7.58
CA GLY A 92 -21.67 -4.44 -8.13
C GLY A 92 -20.46 -4.03 -8.99
N ALA A 93 -19.45 -4.91 -9.12
CA ALA A 93 -18.23 -4.61 -9.87
C ALA A 93 -18.49 -4.63 -11.40
N PRO A 94 -17.74 -3.86 -12.20
CA PRO A 94 -17.85 -3.91 -13.64
C PRO A 94 -17.38 -5.28 -14.15
N ARG A 95 -18.04 -5.82 -15.17
CA ARG A 95 -17.60 -7.04 -15.84
C ARG A 95 -16.27 -6.80 -16.54
N SER A 96 -15.36 -7.75 -16.39
CA SER A 96 -14.05 -7.78 -17.05
C SER A 96 -14.08 -8.76 -18.22
N SER A 97 -14.83 -9.85 -18.09
CA SER A 97 -15.13 -10.81 -19.16
C SER A 97 -16.58 -10.65 -19.65
N SER A 98 -17.04 -11.60 -20.47
CA SER A 98 -18.43 -11.68 -20.94
C SER A 98 -19.46 -11.69 -19.79
N SER A 99 -19.10 -12.19 -18.60
CA SER A 99 -20.04 -12.39 -17.48
C SER A 99 -19.51 -12.02 -16.09
N SER A 100 -18.20 -12.10 -15.85
CA SER A 100 -17.60 -11.96 -14.52
C SER A 100 -16.68 -10.75 -14.41
N CYS A 101 -16.58 -10.17 -13.21
CA CYS A 101 -15.50 -9.24 -12.88
C CYS A 101 -14.23 -10.04 -12.56
N TRP A 102 -13.07 -9.39 -12.61
CA TRP A 102 -11.78 -9.98 -12.23
C TRP A 102 -11.82 -10.80 -10.92
N GLY A 103 -12.52 -10.30 -9.90
CA GLY A 103 -12.64 -10.97 -8.60
C GLY A 103 -13.43 -12.28 -8.62
N HIS A 104 -14.33 -12.47 -9.58
CA HIS A 104 -15.13 -13.70 -9.75
C HIS A 104 -14.62 -14.61 -10.88
N MET A 105 -13.57 -14.20 -11.60
CA MET A 105 -12.91 -15.08 -12.55
C MET A 105 -12.09 -16.14 -11.81
N SER A 106 -12.18 -17.36 -12.29
CA SER A 106 -11.28 -18.47 -11.92
C SER A 106 -9.85 -18.18 -12.39
N PRO A 107 -8.84 -18.90 -11.86
CA PRO A 107 -7.46 -18.78 -12.33
C PRO A 107 -7.32 -18.94 -13.85
N ASP A 108 -7.93 -19.97 -14.42
CA ASP A 108 -7.88 -20.27 -15.86
C ASP A 108 -8.49 -19.15 -16.70
N GLU A 109 -9.69 -18.65 -16.32
CA GLU A 109 -10.33 -17.51 -16.99
C GLU A 109 -9.45 -16.24 -16.94
N ARG A 110 -8.68 -16.04 -15.85
CA ARG A 110 -7.78 -14.88 -15.73
C ARG A 110 -6.57 -15.03 -16.63
N GLU A 111 -6.04 -16.23 -16.80
CA GLU A 111 -4.93 -16.49 -17.74
C GLU A 111 -5.39 -16.24 -19.17
N GLU A 112 -6.54 -16.78 -19.58
CA GLU A 112 -7.13 -16.53 -20.91
C GLU A 112 -7.36 -15.02 -21.17
N TYR A 113 -7.86 -14.29 -20.16
CA TYR A 113 -8.07 -12.85 -20.29
C TYR A 113 -6.76 -12.06 -20.39
N LYS A 114 -5.71 -12.46 -19.66
CA LYS A 114 -4.39 -11.83 -19.77
C LYS A 114 -3.80 -12.07 -21.15
N SER A 115 -3.84 -13.32 -21.63
CA SER A 115 -3.33 -13.67 -22.97
C SER A 115 -4.11 -13.02 -24.11
N ALA A 116 -5.38 -12.69 -23.92
CA ALA A 116 -6.17 -11.98 -24.94
C ALA A 116 -5.97 -10.45 -24.95
N LYS A 117 -5.26 -9.91 -23.94
CA LYS A 117 -5.02 -8.47 -23.76
C LYS A 117 -3.57 -8.05 -24.06
N GLU A 118 -2.64 -9.00 -24.08
CA GLU A 118 -1.26 -8.86 -24.56
C GLU A 118 -1.20 -9.00 -26.08
#